data_AF-Q6BUH9-F1
#
_entry.id   AF-Q6BUH9-F1
#
_cell.length_a   1.000
_cell.length_b   1.000
_cell.length_c   1.000
_cell.angle_alpha   90.00
_cell.angle_beta   90.00
_cell.angle_gamma   90.00
#
_symmetry.space_group_name_H-M   'P 1'
#
loop_
_entity.id
_entity.type
_entity.pdbx_description
1 polymer ?
#
loop_
_entity_poly.entity_id
_entity_poly.type
_entity_poly.pdbx_seq_one_letter_code
_entity_poly.pdbx_strand_id
1 'polypeptide(L)' 'MSNPWAKRDAWRYQGQFSRFNRFKNAFPGFGIALGAFTLYVAYEQMFLKDKHHEEHH' A
#
# COMPACT_ATOMS: atom_id res chain seq x y z
N MET A 1 -10.80 10.11 -38.10
CA MET A 1 -10.05 9.09 -38.85
C MET A 1 -9.61 8.02 -37.86
N SER A 2 -10.10 6.79 -37.98
CA SER A 2 -9.75 5.70 -37.08
C SER A 2 -8.33 5.23 -37.36
N ASN A 3 -7.54 4.94 -36.32
CA ASN A 3 -6.20 4.39 -36.49
C ASN A 3 -6.32 2.92 -36.97
N PRO A 4 -5.90 2.59 -38.21
CA PRO A 4 -6.03 1.24 -38.74
C PRO A 4 -5.14 0.22 -38.02
N TRP A 5 -4.10 0.67 -37.31
CA TRP A 5 -3.18 -0.16 -36.54
C TRP A 5 -3.55 -0.30 -35.07
N ALA A 6 -4.68 0.26 -34.63
CA ALA A 6 -5.09 0.24 -33.23
C ALA A 6 -5.13 -1.18 -32.63
N LYS A 7 -5.59 -2.17 -33.41
CA LYS A 7 -5.61 -3.58 -32.98
C LYS A 7 -4.20 -4.17 -32.82
N ARG A 8 -3.24 -3.74 -33.67
CA ARG A 8 -1.83 -4.14 -33.57
C ARG A 8 -1.13 -3.47 -32.38
N ASP A 9 -1.50 -2.24 -32.02
CA ASP A 9 -0.88 -1.52 -30.91
C ASP A 9 -1.52 -1.84 -29.55
N ALA A 10 -2.67 -2.54 -29.54
CA ALA A 10 -3.46 -2.81 -28.33
C ALA A 10 -2.67 -3.54 -27.22
N TRP A 11 -1.78 -4.48 -27.59
CA TRP A 11 -0.99 -5.26 -26.63
C TRP A 11 -0.12 -4.38 -25.72
N ARG A 12 0.28 -3.19 -26.16
CA ARG A 12 1.12 -2.25 -25.39
C ARG A 12 0.41 -1.67 -24.17
N TYR A 13 -0.91 -1.77 -24.12
CA TYR A 13 -1.75 -1.17 -23.07
C TYR A 13 -2.63 -2.20 -22.37
N GLN A 14 -2.52 -3.47 -22.73
CA GLN A 14 -3.31 -4.57 -22.18
C GLN A 14 -2.44 -5.47 -21.28
N GLY A 15 -3.10 -6.21 -20.38
CA GLY A 15 -2.44 -7.14 -19.45
C GLY A 15 -1.43 -6.44 -18.53
N GLN A 16 -0.18 -6.91 -18.59
CA GLN A 16 0.95 -6.46 -17.74
C GLN A 16 1.25 -4.97 -17.89
N PHE A 17 1.06 -4.43 -19.09
CA PHE A 17 1.36 -3.04 -19.43
C PHE A 17 0.17 -2.10 -19.23
N SER A 18 -0.94 -2.59 -18.70
CA SER A 18 -2.09 -1.76 -18.34
C SER A 18 -1.73 -0.73 -17.27
N ARG A 19 -2.44 0.41 -17.28
CA ARG A 19 -2.20 1.51 -16.33
C ARG A 19 -2.19 1.03 -14.88
N PHE A 20 -3.17 0.20 -14.52
CA PHE A 20 -3.31 -0.30 -13.16
C PHE A 20 -2.15 -1.22 -12.74
N ASN A 21 -1.70 -2.12 -13.62
CA ASN A 21 -0.57 -3.00 -13.30
C ASN A 21 0.76 -2.25 -13.13
N ARG A 22 0.93 -1.09 -13.79
CA ARG A 22 2.10 -0.22 -13.54
C ARG A 22 2.10 0.38 -12.13
N PHE A 23 0.92 0.69 -11.58
CA PHE A 23 0.78 1.26 -10.24
C PHE A 23 0.82 0.22 -9.11
N LYS A 24 0.49 -1.05 -9.39
CA LYS A 24 0.52 -2.12 -8.36
C LYS A 24 1.86 -2.25 -7.64
N ASN A 25 2.97 -1.95 -8.34
CA ASN A 25 4.32 -2.03 -7.79
C ASN A 25 4.88 -0.66 -7.39
N ALA A 26 4.08 0.41 -7.37
CA ALA A 26 4.55 1.73 -7.00
C ALA A 26 4.96 1.83 -5.52
N PHE A 27 4.34 1.02 -4.65
CA PHE A 27 4.63 1.00 -3.21
C PHE A 27 4.84 -0.43 -2.71
N PRO A 28 5.99 -1.05 -3.05
CA PRO A 28 6.31 -2.38 -2.55
C PRO A 28 6.40 -2.31 -1.02
N GLY A 29 5.63 -3.15 -0.33
CA GLY A 29 5.68 -3.25 1.14
C GLY A 29 4.85 -2.22 1.91
N PHE A 30 4.05 -1.37 1.27
CA PHE A 30 3.17 -0.42 1.99
C PHE A 30 2.23 -1.11 2.99
N GLY A 31 1.65 -2.26 2.62
CA GLY A 31 0.80 -3.03 3.53
C GLY A 31 1.54 -3.54 4.76
N ILE A 32 2.80 -3.94 4.61
CA ILE A 32 3.64 -4.40 5.72
C ILE A 32 4.00 -3.23 6.63
N ALA A 33 4.41 -2.09 6.04
CA ALA A 33 4.74 -0.88 6.80
C ALA A 33 3.53 -0.38 7.59
N LEU A 34 2.35 -0.33 6.97
CA LEU A 34 1.11 0.06 7.64
C LEU A 34 0.74 -0.89 8.77
N GLY A 35 0.88 -2.21 8.56
CA GLY A 35 0.66 -3.21 9.60
C GLY A 35 1.61 -3.06 10.78
N ALA A 36 2.91 -2.95 10.53
CA ALA A 36 3.93 -2.77 11.56
C ALA A 36 3.70 -1.47 12.36
N PHE A 37 3.40 -0.36 11.66
CA PHE A 37 3.09 0.91 12.30
C PHE A 37 1.86 0.83 13.19
N THR A 38 0.79 0.18 12.71
CA THR A 38 -0.45 0.03 13.49
C THR A 38 -0.24 -0.82 14.73
N LEU A 39 0.52 -1.92 14.62
CA LEU A 39 0.90 -2.77 15.75
C LEU A 39 1.74 -1.99 16.77
N TYR A 40 2.69 -1.16 16.31
CA TYR A 40 3.49 -0.31 17.17
C TYR A 40 2.63 0.69 17.95
N VAL A 41 1.76 1.43 17.26
CA VAL A 41 0.86 2.40 17.90
C VAL A 41 -0.09 1.71 18.87
N ALA A 42 -0.67 0.57 18.50
CA ALA A 42 -1.54 -0.19 19.39
C ALA A 42 -0.79 -0.69 20.63
N TYR A 43 0.47 -1.13 20.47
CA TYR A 43 1.32 -1.54 21.58
C TYR A 43 1.60 -0.38 22.54
N GLU A 44 1.97 0.80 22.01
CA GLU A 44 2.14 2.00 22.83
C GLU A 44 0.85 2.38 23.57
N GLN A 45 -0.28 2.37 22.86
CA GLN A 45 -1.55 2.81 23.40
C GLN A 45 -2.09 1.89 24.49
N MET A 46 -1.89 0.58 24.36
CA MET A 46 -2.45 -0.42 25.27
C MET A 46 -1.49 -0.83 26.39
N PHE A 47 -0.18 -0.94 26.10
CA PHE A 47 0.79 -1.50 27.07
C PHE A 47 1.73 -0.46 27.69
N LEU A 48 1.95 0.69 27.04
CA LEU A 48 2.79 1.75 27.59
C LEU A 48 1.97 2.82 28.33
N LYS A 49 0.72 3.08 27.92
CA LYS A 49 -0.19 3.98 28.67
C LYS A 49 -0.59 3.44 30.04
N ASP A 50 -0.86 2.15 30.16
CA ASP A 50 -1.22 1.53 31.45
C ASP A 50 -0.08 1.64 32.48
N LYS A 51 1.19 1.64 32.03
CA LYS A 51 2.35 1.76 32.93
C LYS A 51 2.56 3.17 33.50
N HIS A 52 2.13 4.22 32.80
CA HIS A 52 2.27 5.61 33.27
C HIS A 52 1.18 6.03 34.28
N HIS A 53 0.11 5.25 34.43
CA HIS A 53 -0.92 5.51 35.45
C HIS A 53 -0.62 4.85 36.81
N GLU A 54 0.35 3.93 36.90
CA GLU A 54 0.71 3.26 38.16
C GLU A 54 1.89 3.90 38.90
N GLU A 55 2.67 4.79 38.26
CA GLU A 55 3.84 5.45 38.91
C GLU A 55 3.52 6.79 39.61
N HIS A 56 2.24 7.18 39.70
CA HIS A 56 1.82 8.45 40.33
C HIS A 56 0.93 8.30 41.58
N HIS A 57 0.93 7.14 42.24
CA HIS A 57 0.32 6.95 43.56
C HIS A 57 1.27 6.25 44.54
#